data_AF-A0A967M0Q8-F1
#
_entry.id   AF-A0A967M0Q8-F1
#
_cell.length_a   1.000
_cell.length_b   1.000
_cell.length_c   1.000
_cell.angle_alpha   90.00
_cell.angle_beta   90.00
_cell.angle_gamma   90.00
#
_symmetry.space_group_name_H-M   'P 1'
#
loop_
_entity.id
_entity.type
_entity.pdbx_description
1 polymer ?
#
loop_
_entity_poly.entity_id
_entity_poly.type
_entity_poly.pdbx_seq_one_letter_code
_entity_poly.pdbx_strand_id
1 'polypeptide(L)' 'MTITAVKDGPLKFRGYLRIYNRKGQECVTREGALCRCGRSADKPFCDCI' A
#
# COMPACT_ATOMS: atom_id res chain seq x y z
N MET A 1 14.68 -1.93 0.77
CA MET A 1 13.22 -2.10 0.66
C MET A 1 12.78 -2.97 1.82
N THR A 2 11.85 -2.50 2.64
CA THR A 2 11.26 -3.30 3.74
C THR A 2 9.75 -3.34 3.60
N ILE A 3 9.17 -4.50 3.92
CA ILE A 3 7.72 -4.70 4.00
C ILE A 3 7.45 -5.32 5.38
N THR A 4 6.51 -4.75 6.12
CA THR A 4 6.13 -5.21 7.46
C THR A 4 4.63 -5.44 7.48
N ALA A 5 4.25 -6.70 7.73
CA ALA A 5 2.86 -7.04 7.99
C ALA A 5 2.51 -6.66 9.43
N VAL A 6 1.67 -5.64 9.60
CA VAL A 6 1.16 -5.27 10.91
C VAL A 6 0.08 -6.27 11.31
N LYS A 7 0.18 -6.87 12.51
CA LYS A 7 -0.85 -7.76 13.05
C LYS A 7 -2.20 -7.05 13.03
N ASP A 8 -3.20 -7.68 12.42
CA ASP A 8 -4.56 -7.12 12.22
C ASP A 8 -4.60 -5.74 11.53
N GLY A 9 -3.50 -5.37 10.86
CA GLY A 9 -3.33 -4.07 10.19
C GLY A 9 -2.90 -4.18 8.73
N PRO A 10 -2.53 -3.04 8.13
CA PRO A 10 -2.09 -2.96 6.74
C PRO A 10 -0.65 -3.45 6.56
N LEU A 11 -0.21 -3.53 5.30
CA LEU A 11 1.17 -3.85 4.95
C LEU A 11 1.97 -2.54 4.84
N LYS A 12 2.75 -2.21 5.87
CA LYS A 12 3.64 -1.05 5.84
C LYS A 12 4.84 -1.34 4.95
N PHE A 13 5.29 -0.38 4.18
CA PHE A 13 6.52 -0.50 3.39
C PHE A 13 7.37 0.77 3.47
N ARG A 14 8.69 0.57 3.33
CA ARG A 14 9.67 1.65 3.13
C ARG A 14 10.63 1.28 2.01
N GLY A 15 10.79 2.20 1.08
CA GLY A 15 11.54 2.02 -0.18
C GLY A 15 10.66 2.29 -1.39
N TYR A 16 11.30 2.44 -2.55
CA TYR A 16 10.61 2.69 -3.81
C TYR A 16 9.72 1.51 -4.21
N LEU A 17 8.43 1.79 -4.33
CA LEU A 17 7.41 0.85 -4.77
C LEU A 17 6.71 1.42 -6.01
N ARG A 18 6.64 0.61 -7.06
CA ARG A 18 5.87 0.89 -8.27
C ARG A 18 4.67 -0.04 -8.30
N ILE A 19 3.48 0.53 -8.32
CA ILE A 19 2.22 -0.21 -8.30
C ILE A 19 1.53 0.03 -9.64
N TYR A 20 1.10 -1.06 -10.29
CA TYR A 20 0.35 -1.00 -11.54
C TYR A 20 -1.07 -1.47 -11.30
N ASN A 21 -2.04 -0.75 -11.85
CA ASN A 21 -3.41 -1.24 -11.90
C ASN A 21 -3.65 -2.12 -13.14
N ARG A 22 -4.85 -2.71 -13.26
CA ARG A 22 -5.21 -3.58 -14.39
C ARG A 22 -5.14 -2.88 -15.76
N LYS A 23 -5.22 -1.54 -15.80
CA LYS A 23 -5.09 -0.74 -17.03
C LYS A 23 -3.63 -0.37 -17.35
N GLY A 24 -2.66 -0.81 -16.54
CA GLY A 24 -1.25 -0.48 -16.68
C GLY A 24 -0.86 0.91 -16.16
N GLN A 25 -1.77 1.63 -15.50
CA GLN A 25 -1.44 2.93 -14.90
C GLN A 25 -0.54 2.72 -13.69
N GLU A 26 0.52 3.52 -13.59
CA GLU A 26 1.50 3.44 -12.51
C GLU A 26 1.21 4.42 -11.38
N CYS A 27 1.59 4.01 -10.17
CA CYS A 27 1.73 4.86 -9.01
C CYS A 27 3.10 4.57 -8.36
N VAL A 28 3.88 5.62 -8.10
CA VAL A 28 5.22 5.51 -7.52
C VAL A 28 5.24 6.21 -6.18
N THR A 29 5.66 5.51 -5.14
CA THR A 29 5.82 6.06 -3.79
C THR A 29 7.03 5.43 -3.09
N ARG A 30 7.51 6.07 -2.03
CA ARG A 30 8.70 5.66 -1.27
C ARG A 30 8.37 5.08 0.11
N GLU A 31 7.16 5.33 0.60
CA GLU A 31 6.67 4.77 1.86
C GLU A 31 5.15 4.82 1.89
N GLY A 32 4.56 4.05 2.78
CA GLY A 32 3.13 4.02 2.97
C GLY A 32 2.67 2.69 3.55
N ALA A 33 1.37 2.47 3.49
CA ALA A 33 0.74 1.24 3.93
C ALA A 33 -0.27 0.78 2.89
N LEU A 34 -0.25 -0.50 2.52
CA LEU A 34 -1.22 -1.09 1.60
C LEU A 34 -2.40 -1.66 2.38
N CYS A 35 -3.62 -1.39 1.90
CA CYS A 35 -4.84 -1.89 2.50
C CYS A 35 -4.92 -3.42 2.37
N ARG A 36 -5.23 -4.08 3.49
CA ARG A 36 -5.45 -5.54 3.55
C ARG A 36 -6.88 -5.92 3.91
N CYS A 37 -7.69 -4.99 4.43
CA CYS A 37 -9.05 -5.25 4.92
C CYS A 37 -10.15 -4.91 3.89
N GLY A 38 -9.81 -4.26 2.78
CA GLY A 38 -10.77 -3.83 1.75
C GLY A 38 -11.63 -2.61 2.10
N ARG A 39 -11.53 -2.08 3.33
CA ARG A 39 -12.36 -0.97 3.80
C ARG A 39 -11.83 0.43 3.46
N SER A 40 -10.58 0.55 3.02
CA SER A 40 -9.99 1.85 2.74
C SER A 40 -10.69 2.58 1.60
N ALA A 41 -10.86 3.89 1.73
CA ALA A 41 -11.35 4.76 0.66
C ALA A 41 -10.28 5.03 -0.41
N ASP A 42 -9.00 4.99 -0.06
CA ASP A 42 -7.87 5.37 -0.92
C ASP A 42 -7.08 4.15 -1.43
N LYS A 43 -7.78 3.17 -2.01
CA LYS A 43 -7.15 1.94 -2.51
C LYS A 43 -6.13 2.26 -3.61
N PRO A 44 -4.94 1.63 -3.61
CA PRO A 44 -4.54 0.46 -2.82
C PRO A 44 -3.94 0.76 -1.44
N PHE A 45 -3.86 2.04 -1.05
CA PHE A 45 -3.28 2.47 0.21
C PHE A 45 -4.26 2.31 1.37
N CYS A 46 -3.75 2.36 2.60
CA CYS A 46 -4.52 2.34 3.82
C CYS A 46 -4.65 3.77 4.36
N ASP A 47 -5.87 4.16 4.71
CA ASP A 47 -6.28 5.45 5.25
C ASP A 47 -6.34 5.49 6.78
N CYS A 48 -6.30 4.33 7.43
CA CYS A 48 -6.33 4.20 8.89
C CYS A 48 -4.98 4.46 9.59
N ILE A 49 -3.99 4.99 8.86
CA ILE A 49 -2.64 5.31 9.36
C ILE A 49 -2.40 6.81 9.31
#